data_AF-A0A6I3MQJ6-F1
#
_entry.id   AF-A0A6I3MQJ6-F1
#
_cell.length_a   1.000
_cell.length_b   1.000
_cell.length_c   1.000
_cell.angle_alpha   90.00
_cell.angle_beta   90.00
_cell.angle_gamma   90.00
#
_symmetry.space_group_name_H-M   'P 1'
#
loop_
_entity.id
_entity.type
_entity.pdbx_description
1 polymer ?
#
loop_
_entity_poly.entity_id
_entity_poly.type
_entity_poly.pdbx_seq_one_letter_code
_entity_poly.pdbx_strand_id
1 'polypeptide(L)'
;MRDKYKKYTEEERQETVERVCDEIANGAAVTTVLKDNSIVSWSTFQKWLKANPVHKELYQDAQRQRETFLFEQMLAIAFSESPKSIKKYKNGELVETIVKDSVEDRRLKINVIKYTLAKMNPNKFGERVIVEPDTSNPITSIRFLDVDGTID
;
A
#
# COMPACT_ATOMS: atom_id res chain seq x y z
N MET A 1 -11.10 0.97 36.16
CA MET A 1 -9.68 1.38 36.16
C MET A 1 -8.94 0.43 35.23
N ARG A 2 -8.50 0.88 34.05
CA ARG A 2 -7.62 0.06 33.20
C ARG A 2 -6.29 -0.09 33.93
N ASP A 3 -5.92 -1.32 34.24
CA ASP A 3 -4.63 -1.65 34.84
C ASP A 3 -3.52 -1.04 33.96
N LYS A 4 -2.81 -0.06 34.50
CA LYS A 4 -2.01 0.88 33.69
C LYS A 4 -0.74 0.26 33.12
N TYR A 5 -0.33 -0.93 33.58
CA TYR A 5 0.89 -1.58 33.13
C TYR A 5 0.77 -3.10 33.18
N LYS A 6 0.13 -3.70 32.15
CA LYS A 6 0.30 -5.14 31.91
C LYS A 6 1.79 -5.39 31.62
N LYS A 7 2.47 -6.10 32.52
CA LYS A 7 3.81 -6.63 32.27
C LYS A 7 3.66 -7.89 31.44
N TYR A 8 4.36 -7.94 30.30
CA TYR A 8 4.38 -9.12 29.44
C TYR A 8 5.63 -9.92 29.74
N THR A 9 5.48 -11.24 29.87
CA THR A 9 6.61 -12.18 29.86
C THR A 9 7.30 -12.18 28.49
N GLU A 10 8.47 -12.81 28.37
CA GLU A 10 9.12 -12.88 27.06
C GLU A 10 8.36 -13.82 26.12
N GLU A 11 7.78 -14.91 26.64
CA GLU A 11 6.93 -15.82 25.87
C GLU A 11 5.68 -15.12 25.33
N GLU A 12 4.96 -14.35 26.17
CA GLU A 12 3.77 -13.60 25.72
C GLU A 12 4.10 -12.56 24.64
N ARG A 13 5.30 -11.95 24.70
CA ARG A 13 5.77 -11.02 23.67
C ARG A 13 6.04 -11.75 22.36
N GLN A 14 6.75 -12.87 22.43
CA GLN A 14 7.07 -13.68 21.26
C GLN A 14 5.79 -14.13 20.55
N GLU A 15 4.85 -14.76 21.28
CA GLU A 15 3.57 -15.21 20.74
C GLU A 15 2.76 -14.04 20.13
N THR A 16 2.79 -12.89 20.81
CA THR A 16 2.15 -11.69 20.28
C THR A 16 2.78 -11.23 18.97
N VAL A 17 4.12 -11.17 18.90
CA VAL A 17 4.83 -10.72 17.70
C VAL A 17 4.58 -11.68 16.55
N GLU A 18 4.64 -12.98 16.78
CA GLU A 18 4.34 -14.02 15.78
C GLU A 18 2.94 -13.83 15.20
N ARG A 19 1.92 -13.78 16.04
CA ARG A 19 0.54 -13.61 15.58
C ARG A 19 0.32 -12.30 14.82
N VAL A 20 0.94 -11.20 15.27
CA VAL A 20 0.84 -9.91 14.57
C VAL A 20 1.55 -9.99 13.20
N CYS A 21 2.69 -10.65 13.13
CA CYS A 21 3.45 -10.82 11.89
C CYS A 21 2.70 -11.69 10.89
N ASP A 22 2.03 -12.76 11.33
CA ASP A 22 1.21 -13.61 10.46
C ASP A 22 0.06 -12.84 9.81
N GLU A 23 -0.68 -12.03 10.58
CA GLU A 23 -1.76 -11.19 10.04
C GLU A 23 -1.23 -10.15 9.04
N ILE A 24 -0.08 -9.54 9.34
CA ILE A 24 0.57 -8.56 8.46
C ILE A 24 1.00 -9.23 7.15
N ALA A 25 1.61 -10.41 7.23
CA ALA A 25 2.01 -11.18 6.05
C ALA A 25 0.82 -11.47 5.12
N ASN A 26 -0.37 -11.69 5.71
CA ASN A 26 -1.64 -11.85 5.01
C ASN A 26 -2.34 -10.54 4.62
N GLY A 27 -1.60 -9.42 4.53
CA GLY A 27 -2.11 -8.15 3.99
C GLY A 27 -2.64 -7.16 5.03
N ALA A 28 -2.88 -7.58 6.27
CA ALA A 28 -3.52 -6.74 7.26
C ALA A 28 -2.70 -5.50 7.61
N ALA A 29 -3.40 -4.37 7.84
CA ALA A 29 -2.76 -3.14 8.29
C ALA A 29 -2.34 -3.27 9.75
N VAL A 30 -1.09 -2.90 10.05
CA VAL A 30 -0.51 -3.06 11.39
C VAL A 30 -1.33 -2.37 12.48
N THR A 31 -1.85 -1.17 12.19
CA THR A 31 -2.71 -0.41 13.11
C THR A 31 -4.03 -1.13 13.40
N THR A 32 -4.61 -1.78 12.39
CA THR A 32 -5.83 -2.58 12.54
C THR A 32 -5.56 -3.81 13.41
N VAL A 33 -4.54 -4.59 13.08
CA VAL A 33 -4.18 -5.82 13.82
C VAL A 33 -3.94 -5.55 15.30
N LEU A 34 -3.24 -4.46 15.62
CA LEU A 34 -2.94 -4.07 16.99
C LEU A 34 -4.16 -3.52 17.74
N LYS A 35 -5.07 -2.84 17.04
CA LYS A 35 -6.28 -2.24 17.63
C LYS A 35 -7.36 -3.28 17.88
N ASP A 36 -7.67 -4.12 16.90
CA ASP A 36 -8.80 -5.05 16.93
C ASP A 36 -8.64 -6.09 18.04
N ASN A 37 -7.41 -6.50 18.29
CA ASN A 37 -7.10 -7.50 19.31
C ASN A 37 -6.76 -6.87 20.69
N SER A 38 -6.86 -5.54 20.83
CA SER A 38 -6.48 -4.79 22.05
C SER A 38 -5.15 -5.25 22.67
N ILE A 39 -4.21 -5.68 21.83
CA ILE A 39 -3.05 -6.49 22.24
C ILE A 39 -2.06 -5.61 22.96
N VAL A 40 -1.62 -4.58 22.24
CA VAL A 40 -0.59 -3.62 22.62
C VAL A 40 -0.74 -2.37 21.77
N SER A 41 -0.29 -1.24 22.31
CA SER A 41 -0.16 -0.03 21.52
C SER A 41 0.94 -0.18 20.45
N TRP A 42 0.84 0.60 19.37
CA TRP A 42 1.90 0.69 18.37
C TRP A 42 3.26 1.06 18.98
N SER A 43 3.28 1.99 19.95
CA SER A 43 4.50 2.38 20.66
C SER A 43 5.13 1.21 21.42
N THR A 44 4.31 0.39 22.09
CA THR A 44 4.78 -0.80 22.81
C THR A 44 5.35 -1.84 21.86
N PHE A 45 4.63 -2.12 20.77
CA PHE A 45 5.07 -3.07 19.75
C PHE A 45 6.42 -2.66 19.16
N GLN A 46 6.57 -1.38 18.77
CA GLN A 46 7.84 -0.85 18.27
C GLN A 46 8.98 -0.95 19.29
N LYS A 47 8.71 -0.80 20.59
CA LYS A 47 9.74 -1.02 21.63
C LYS A 47 10.22 -2.47 21.65
N TRP A 48 9.32 -3.44 21.51
CA TRP A 48 9.68 -4.86 21.45
C TRP A 48 10.51 -5.20 20.22
N LEU A 49 10.15 -4.66 19.05
CA LEU A 49 10.95 -4.82 17.83
C LEU A 49 12.36 -4.23 17.97
N LYS A 50 12.52 -3.12 18.69
CA LYS A 50 13.84 -2.49 18.91
C LYS A 50 14.69 -3.25 19.92
N ALA A 51 14.05 -3.88 20.91
CA ALA A 51 14.73 -4.56 22.00
C ALA A 51 15.22 -5.97 21.62
N ASN A 52 14.58 -6.63 20.66
CA ASN A 52 14.90 -8.01 20.27
C ASN A 52 15.11 -8.09 18.74
N PRO A 53 16.32 -8.45 18.26
CA PRO A 53 16.62 -8.55 16.84
C PRO A 53 15.81 -9.65 16.12
N VAL A 54 15.43 -10.73 16.82
CA VAL A 54 14.59 -11.80 16.26
C VAL A 54 13.19 -11.28 15.95
N HIS A 55 12.58 -10.53 16.87
CA HIS A 55 11.29 -9.88 16.60
C HIS A 55 11.36 -8.92 15.41
N LYS A 56 12.47 -8.17 15.29
CA LYS A 56 12.68 -7.24 14.18
C LYS A 56 12.76 -7.98 12.85
N GLU A 57 13.51 -9.07 12.79
CA GLU A 57 13.66 -9.89 11.59
C GLU A 57 12.32 -10.51 11.17
N LEU A 58 11.59 -11.10 12.12
CA LEU A 58 10.25 -11.66 11.87
C LEU A 58 9.29 -10.61 11.30
N TYR A 59 9.30 -9.40 11.87
CA TYR A 59 8.50 -8.30 11.36
C TYR A 59 8.92 -7.86 9.94
N GLN A 60 10.22 -7.85 9.65
CA GLN A 60 10.71 -7.53 8.30
C GLN A 60 10.32 -8.60 7.28
N ASP A 61 10.36 -9.88 7.66
CA ASP A 61 9.86 -10.98 6.84
C ASP A 61 8.36 -10.88 6.58
N ALA A 62 7.57 -10.58 7.60
CA ALA A 62 6.14 -10.34 7.43
C ALA A 62 5.86 -9.20 6.43
N GLN A 63 6.65 -8.11 6.45
CA GLN A 63 6.51 -7.04 5.46
C GLN A 63 6.86 -7.51 4.04
N ARG A 64 7.92 -8.32 3.87
CA ARG A 64 8.27 -8.91 2.56
C ARG A 64 7.17 -9.82 2.02
N GLN A 65 6.56 -10.62 2.89
CA GLN A 65 5.43 -11.49 2.52
C GLN A 65 4.19 -10.65 2.16
N ARG A 66 3.94 -9.60 2.94
CA ARG A 66 2.85 -8.64 2.69
C ARG A 66 2.96 -7.97 1.34
N GLU A 67 4.17 -7.64 0.87
CA GLU A 67 4.37 -7.12 -0.50
C GLU A 67 3.82 -8.09 -1.54
N THR A 68 4.14 -9.38 -1.40
CA THR A 68 3.68 -10.43 -2.30
C THR A 68 2.17 -10.59 -2.22
N PHE A 69 1.61 -10.65 -1.01
CA PHE A 69 0.17 -10.74 -0.81
C PHE A 69 -0.59 -9.57 -1.45
N LEU A 70 -0.13 -8.32 -1.21
CA LEU A 70 -0.78 -7.14 -1.76
C LEU A 70 -0.71 -7.12 -3.30
N PHE A 71 0.41 -7.56 -3.87
CA PHE A 71 0.54 -7.70 -5.32
C PHE A 71 -0.47 -8.69 -5.91
N GLU A 72 -0.57 -9.89 -5.33
CA GLU A 72 -1.58 -10.89 -5.75
C GLU A 72 -3.01 -10.37 -5.56
N GLN A 73 -3.27 -9.68 -4.45
CA GLN A 73 -4.58 -9.09 -4.19
C GLN A 73 -4.94 -8.02 -5.23
N MET A 74 -3.96 -7.23 -5.70
CA MET A 74 -4.15 -6.25 -6.77
C MET A 74 -4.53 -6.94 -8.09
N LEU A 75 -3.88 -8.05 -8.44
CA LEU A 75 -4.24 -8.85 -9.62
C LEU A 75 -5.66 -9.40 -9.49
N ALA A 76 -6.01 -9.98 -8.34
CA ALA A 76 -7.36 -10.49 -8.09
C ALA A 76 -8.44 -9.41 -8.24
N ILE A 77 -8.16 -8.17 -7.80
CA ILE A 77 -9.09 -7.04 -7.99
C ILE A 77 -9.21 -6.67 -9.46
N ALA A 78 -8.08 -6.58 -10.17
CA ALA A 78 -8.06 -6.22 -11.60
C ALA A 78 -8.84 -7.22 -12.45
N PHE A 79 -8.70 -8.51 -12.18
CA PHE A 79 -9.33 -9.61 -12.93
C PHE A 79 -10.67 -10.08 -12.34
N SER A 80 -11.20 -9.42 -11.30
CA SER A 80 -12.54 -9.73 -10.75
C SER A 80 -13.61 -9.61 -11.84
N GLU A 81 -14.44 -10.64 -11.99
CA GLU A 81 -15.53 -10.65 -12.95
C GLU A 81 -16.74 -9.85 -12.45
N SER A 82 -17.24 -8.96 -13.31
CA SER A 82 -18.49 -8.19 -13.25
C SER A 82 -18.82 -7.41 -11.97
N PRO A 83 -19.41 -6.20 -12.09
CA PRO A 83 -19.85 -5.45 -10.93
C PRO A 83 -20.90 -6.23 -10.13
N LYS A 84 -20.56 -6.60 -8.89
CA LYS A 84 -21.52 -7.16 -7.94
C LYS A 84 -22.52 -6.07 -7.58
N SER A 85 -23.78 -6.25 -7.96
CA SER A 85 -24.88 -5.38 -7.56
C SER A 85 -25.73 -6.05 -6.48
N ILE A 86 -26.10 -5.28 -5.46
CA ILE A 86 -27.03 -5.70 -4.41
C ILE A 86 -28.36 -5.01 -4.70
N LYS A 87 -29.38 -5.82 -4.98
CA LYS A 87 -30.76 -5.35 -5.14
C LYS A 87 -31.43 -5.36 -3.77
N LYS A 88 -31.94 -4.21 -3.33
CA LYS A 88 -32.79 -4.10 -2.14
C LYS A 88 -34.25 -4.05 -2.56
N TYR A 89 -35.05 -4.90 -1.93
CA TYR A 89 -36.49 -4.98 -2.12
C TYR A 89 -37.22 -4.50 -0.87
N LYS A 90 -38.35 -3.81 -1.04
CA LYS A 90 -39.28 -3.47 0.03
C LYS A 90 -40.68 -3.87 -0.43
N ASN A 91 -41.38 -4.69 0.36
CA ASN A 91 -42.71 -5.21 0.02
C ASN A 91 -42.78 -5.92 -1.35
N GLY A 92 -41.70 -6.58 -1.78
CA GLY A 92 -41.63 -7.27 -3.07
C GLY A 92 -41.25 -6.39 -4.26
N GLU A 93 -41.20 -5.06 -4.11
CA GLU A 93 -40.75 -4.14 -5.15
C GLU A 93 -39.27 -3.78 -5.00
N LEU A 94 -38.57 -3.67 -6.14
CA LEU A 94 -37.18 -3.24 -6.18
C LEU A 94 -37.09 -1.75 -5.84
N VAL A 95 -36.48 -1.42 -4.70
CA VAL A 95 -36.34 -0.04 -4.22
C VAL A 95 -34.99 0.56 -4.59
N GLU A 96 -33.93 -0.25 -4.58
CA GLU A 96 -32.57 0.25 -4.78
C GLU A 96 -31.68 -0.83 -5.37
N THR A 97 -30.79 -0.47 -6.30
CA THR A 97 -29.68 -1.34 -6.74
C THR A 97 -28.37 -0.63 -6.42
N ILE A 98 -27.59 -1.20 -5.50
CA ILE A 98 -26.28 -0.67 -5.11
C ILE A 98 -25.22 -1.46 -5.87
N VAL A 99 -24.38 -0.77 -6.64
CA VAL A 99 -23.19 -1.38 -7.26
C VAL A 99 -22.06 -1.38 -6.24
N LYS A 100 -21.66 -2.56 -5.73
CA LYS A 100 -20.64 -2.74 -4.69
C LYS A 100 -19.23 -2.97 -5.27
N ASP A 101 -19.11 -3.24 -6.56
CA ASP A 101 -17.83 -3.50 -7.23
C ASP A 101 -17.75 -2.78 -8.58
N SER A 102 -17.79 -1.44 -8.54
CA SER A 102 -17.68 -0.64 -9.76
C SER A 102 -16.23 -0.58 -10.28
N VAL A 103 -16.05 -0.17 -11.52
CA VAL A 103 -14.71 0.01 -12.12
C VAL A 103 -13.91 1.06 -11.34
N GLU A 104 -14.57 2.12 -10.87
CA GLU A 104 -13.97 3.19 -10.06
C GLU A 104 -13.48 2.68 -8.72
N ASP A 105 -14.28 1.83 -8.04
CA ASP A 105 -13.92 1.25 -6.75
C ASP A 105 -12.71 0.31 -6.88
N ARG A 106 -12.65 -0.47 -7.97
CA ARG A 106 -11.47 -1.28 -8.31
C ARG A 106 -10.25 -0.42 -8.61
N ARG A 107 -10.41 0.64 -9.41
CA ARG A 107 -9.33 1.59 -9.72
C ARG A 107 -8.77 2.23 -8.46
N LEU A 108 -9.63 2.62 -7.51
CA LEU A 108 -9.21 3.16 -6.22
C LEU A 108 -8.37 2.14 -5.45
N LYS A 109 -8.84 0.89 -5.31
CA LYS A 109 -8.10 -0.16 -4.60
C LYS A 109 -6.75 -0.45 -5.24
N ILE A 110 -6.71 -0.59 -6.57
CA ILE A 110 -5.46 -0.81 -7.33
C ILE A 110 -4.48 0.34 -7.10
N ASN A 111 -4.94 1.59 -7.16
CA ASN A 111 -4.09 2.75 -6.92
C ASN A 111 -3.53 2.79 -5.50
N VAL A 112 -4.35 2.48 -4.49
CA VAL A 112 -3.91 2.40 -3.09
C VAL A 112 -2.84 1.32 -2.91
N ILE A 113 -3.04 0.14 -3.51
CA ILE A 113 -2.05 -0.95 -3.44
C ILE A 113 -0.76 -0.56 -4.15
N LYS A 114 -0.83 -0.01 -5.38
CA LYS A 114 0.34 0.45 -6.13
C LYS A 114 1.15 1.49 -5.34
N TYR A 115 0.47 2.48 -4.76
CA TYR A 115 1.11 3.49 -3.90
C TYR A 115 1.79 2.84 -2.68
N THR A 116 1.10 1.90 -2.02
CA THR A 116 1.61 1.21 -0.84
C THR A 116 2.87 0.39 -1.17
N LEU A 117 2.83 -0.42 -2.23
CA LEU A 117 3.96 -1.23 -2.69
C LEU A 117 5.17 -0.36 -3.06
N ALA A 118 4.95 0.76 -3.76
CA ALA A 118 6.02 1.69 -4.10
C ALA A 118 6.69 2.32 -2.87
N LYS A 119 5.98 2.46 -1.75
CA LYS A 119 6.54 2.94 -0.47
C LYS A 119 7.19 1.83 0.35
N MET A 120 6.68 0.61 0.27
CA MET A 120 7.25 -0.55 0.98
C MET A 120 8.58 -0.98 0.36
N ASN A 121 8.63 -1.08 -0.98
CA ASN A 121 9.82 -1.52 -1.71
C ASN A 121 10.01 -0.70 -3.00
N PRO A 122 10.57 0.53 -2.88
CA PRO A 122 10.78 1.43 -4.01
C PRO A 122 11.66 0.83 -5.12
N ASN A 123 12.61 -0.03 -4.78
CA ASN A 123 13.51 -0.64 -5.76
C ASN A 123 12.78 -1.63 -6.69
N LYS A 124 11.76 -2.34 -6.16
CA LYS A 124 10.98 -3.34 -6.87
C LYS A 124 9.74 -2.76 -7.54
N PHE A 125 9.01 -1.87 -6.87
CA PHE A 125 7.71 -1.35 -7.32
C PHE A 125 7.69 0.15 -7.61
N GLY A 126 8.81 0.84 -7.39
CA GLY A 126 8.93 2.27 -7.72
C GLY A 126 9.00 2.51 -9.23
N GLU A 127 8.51 3.67 -9.63
CA GLU A 127 8.58 4.12 -11.01
C GLU A 127 10.03 4.48 -11.37
N ARG A 128 10.54 3.92 -12.46
CA ARG A 128 11.87 4.21 -12.98
C ARG A 128 11.74 5.21 -14.11
N VAL A 129 12.24 6.42 -13.89
CA VAL A 129 12.36 7.43 -14.94
C VAL A 129 13.78 7.36 -15.48
N ILE A 130 13.93 6.90 -16.72
CA ILE A 130 15.18 7.02 -17.46
C ILE A 130 15.15 8.41 -18.10
N VAL A 131 15.95 9.32 -17.55
CA VAL A 131 16.21 10.60 -18.19
C VAL A 131 17.38 10.36 -19.13
N GLU A 132 17.11 10.34 -20.43
CA GLU A 132 18.19 10.44 -21.41
C GLU A 132 18.86 11.80 -21.19
N PRO A 133 20.20 11.86 -21.09
CA PRO A 133 20.87 13.15 -21.09
C PRO A 133 20.54 13.80 -22.42
N ASP A 134 19.79 14.90 -22.39
CA ASP A 134 19.59 15.74 -23.55
C ASP A 134 20.93 15.89 -24.25
N THR A 135 20.97 15.60 -25.56
CA THR A 135 22.00 16.11 -26.44
C THR A 135 22.04 17.62 -26.26
N SER A 136 22.85 18.07 -25.29
CA SER A 136 23.20 19.45 -25.04
C SER A 136 24.09 19.89 -26.19
N ASN A 137 23.50 19.99 -27.37
CA ASN A 137 24.06 20.82 -28.40
C ASN A 137 23.79 22.25 -27.91
N PRO A 138 24.83 23.00 -27.49
CA PRO A 138 24.63 24.40 -27.17
C PRO A 138 24.06 25.07 -28.41
N ILE A 139 23.06 25.93 -28.25
CA ILE A 139 22.52 26.76 -29.33
C ILE A 139 23.70 27.51 -29.96
N THR A 140 24.17 27.04 -31.12
CA THR A 140 25.44 27.49 -31.71
C THR A 140 25.25 28.78 -32.50
N SER A 141 24.01 29.11 -32.85
CA SER A 141 23.65 30.40 -33.42
C SER A 141 22.15 30.65 -33.30
N ILE A 142 21.78 31.87 -32.90
CA ILE A 142 20.43 32.41 -33.09
C ILE A 142 20.52 33.34 -34.30
N ARG A 143 19.80 33.04 -35.39
CA ARG A 143 19.63 33.98 -36.50
C ARG A 143 18.29 34.68 -36.33
N PHE A 144 18.31 35.99 -36.21
CA PHE A 144 17.11 36.80 -36.37
C PHE A 144 16.84 36.91 -37.86
N LEU A 145 15.68 36.43 -38.30
CA LEU A 145 15.17 36.71 -39.63
C LEU A 145 14.51 38.08 -39.56
N ASP A 146 15.15 39.09 -40.13
CA ASP A 146 14.48 40.34 -40.41
C ASP A 146 13.34 40.06 -41.40
N VAL A 147 12.15 40.59 -41.12
CA VAL A 147 10.91 40.34 -41.89
C VAL A 147 10.95 41.01 -43.28
N ASP A 148 12.02 41.73 -43.62
CA ASP A 148 12.18 42.34 -44.93
C ASP A 148 13.23 41.58 -45.72
N GLY A 149 12.77 40.55 -46.42
CA GLY A 149 13.58 39.74 -47.32
C GLY A 149 14.19 40.57 -48.44
N THR A 150 15.47 40.92 -48.30
CA THR A 150 16.38 41.20 -49.42
C THR A 150 17.77 40.66 -49.08
N ILE A 151 18.27 39.80 -49.97
CA ILE A 151 19.62 39.25 -49.96
C ILE A 151 20.45 40.16 -50.85
N ASP A 152 21.54 40.73 -50.32
CA ASP A 152 22.74 41.13 -51.05
C ASP A 152 23.97 40.63 -50.28
#